data_AF-A0A7X3PYM0-F1
#
_entry.id   AF-A0A7X3PYM0-F1
#
_cell.length_a   1.000
_cell.length_b   1.000
_cell.length_c   1.000
_cell.angle_alpha   90.00
_cell.angle_beta   90.00
_cell.angle_gamma   90.00
#
_symmetry.space_group_name_H-M   'P 1'
#
loop_
_entity.id
_entity.type
_entity.pdbx_description
1 polymer ?
#
loop_
_entity_poly.entity_id
_entity_poly.type
_entity_poly.pdbx_seq_one_letter_code
_entity_poly.pdbx_strand_id
1 'polypeptide(L)'
;MNGLILIVVSIVLVVLPGCGYRFSVEGPGPRIGGGSVSERAGQPVRLVIRDLRNNTFQSNLEFACTRYLREQFAVSSGAQVVAEDAQADYVMTGEIVSVTVPSLTFSAGQTRERRVNVVVRVTVAHRQTGENLWAETATGTGEFFVNRAPEIEDRQDQIQFNRVLQDRALEQAGQAAAETLAAAFWAARDQGIFSESRASSPSSENSLSLRERAKAGATGRSPKTPPGEGEDQGEVQRFGDAGGHKSPLPHEGEDQGEVQRFGDAGGHKSPLPHEGEG
;
A
#
# COMPACT_ATOMS: atom_id res chain seq x y z
N MET A 1 57.85 -7.24 32.91
CA MET A 1 56.63 -6.46 32.58
C MET A 1 56.36 -6.44 31.08
N ASN A 2 57.31 -6.03 30.23
CA ASN A 2 57.11 -5.77 28.79
C ASN A 2 56.41 -6.90 28.01
N GLY A 3 56.72 -8.17 28.29
CA GLY A 3 56.06 -9.32 27.61
C GLY A 3 54.55 -9.42 27.86
N LEU A 4 54.07 -9.03 29.05
CA LEU A 4 52.63 -9.01 29.35
C LEU A 4 51.91 -7.96 28.49
N ILE A 5 52.54 -6.79 28.30
CA ILE A 5 52.01 -5.69 27.49
C ILE A 5 51.88 -6.13 26.03
N LEU A 6 52.89 -6.79 25.47
CA LEU A 6 52.84 -7.33 24.11
C LEU A 6 51.72 -8.38 23.92
N ILE A 7 51.52 -9.26 24.90
CA ILE A 7 50.43 -10.26 24.87
C ILE A 7 49.07 -9.57 24.92
N VAL A 8 48.87 -8.60 25.82
CA VAL A 8 47.60 -7.84 25.92
C VAL A 8 47.30 -7.05 24.64
N VAL A 9 48.29 -6.37 24.05
CA VAL A 9 48.13 -5.65 22.78
C VAL A 9 47.80 -6.62 21.63
N SER A 10 48.46 -7.78 21.57
CA SER A 10 48.18 -8.82 20.57
C SER A 10 46.77 -9.40 20.71
N ILE A 11 46.27 -9.59 21.94
CA ILE A 11 44.89 -10.03 22.18
C ILE A 11 43.90 -8.95 21.72
N VAL A 12 44.09 -7.69 22.12
CA VAL A 12 43.20 -6.56 21.74
C VAL A 12 43.10 -6.41 20.21
N LEU A 13 44.18 -6.63 19.46
CA LEU A 13 44.17 -6.62 18.00
C LEU A 13 43.34 -7.76 17.36
N VAL A 14 43.14 -8.87 18.06
CA VAL A 14 42.33 -10.01 17.57
C VAL A 14 40.85 -9.87 17.94
N VAL A 15 40.51 -9.17 19.04
CA VAL A 15 39.10 -8.90 19.42
C VAL A 15 38.48 -7.69 18.70
N LEU A 16 39.08 -7.25 17.59
CA LEU A 16 38.54 -6.24 16.68
C LEU A 16 38.16 -6.80 15.29
N PRO A 17 37.34 -7.88 15.17
CA PRO A 17 36.57 -8.08 13.95
C PRO A 17 35.62 -6.88 13.83
N GLY A 18 35.91 -5.98 12.90
CA GLY A 18 35.31 -4.65 12.87
C GLY A 18 33.79 -4.65 12.80
N CYS A 19 33.17 -3.58 13.32
CA CYS A 19 31.74 -3.33 13.21
C CYS A 19 31.28 -3.61 11.77
N GLY A 20 30.33 -4.53 11.61
CA GLY A 20 30.00 -5.15 10.32
C GLY A 20 29.28 -4.22 9.35
N TYR A 21 29.99 -3.24 8.77
CA TYR A 21 29.51 -2.37 7.71
C TYR A 21 29.31 -3.16 6.41
N ARG A 22 28.19 -3.89 6.36
CA ARG A 22 27.74 -4.60 5.17
C ARG A 22 27.23 -3.61 4.15
N PHE A 23 28.05 -3.29 3.15
CA PHE A 23 27.60 -2.58 1.95
C PHE A 23 26.63 -3.46 1.17
N SER A 24 25.33 -3.29 1.41
CA SER A 24 24.28 -3.70 0.48
C SER A 24 24.31 -2.72 -0.71
N VAL A 25 25.11 -3.04 -1.72
CA VAL A 25 25.06 -2.37 -3.02
C VAL A 25 23.94 -2.98 -3.84
N GLU A 26 23.00 -2.14 -4.29
CA GLU A 26 21.91 -2.56 -5.16
C GLU A 26 22.46 -2.75 -6.59
N GLY A 27 22.40 -3.97 -7.10
CA GLY A 27 22.98 -4.36 -8.39
C GLY A 27 24.35 -5.07 -8.32
N PRO A 28 24.88 -5.54 -9.47
CA PRO A 28 26.06 -6.40 -9.54
C PRO A 28 27.39 -5.63 -9.35
N GLY A 29 27.68 -5.24 -8.10
CA GLY A 29 28.95 -4.63 -7.73
C GLY A 29 30.17 -5.58 -7.91
N PRO A 30 31.39 -5.05 -8.14
CA PRO A 30 32.58 -5.85 -8.38
C PRO A 30 33.00 -6.64 -7.13
N ARG A 31 32.93 -7.97 -7.20
CA ARG A 31 33.26 -8.86 -6.08
C ARG A 31 34.76 -9.17 -6.00
N ILE A 32 35.42 -8.67 -4.97
CA ILE A 32 36.75 -9.14 -4.56
C ILE A 32 36.57 -10.38 -3.67
N GLY A 33 37.09 -11.53 -4.12
CA GLY A 33 36.97 -12.81 -3.42
C GLY A 33 35.92 -13.72 -4.06
N GLY A 34 36.38 -14.74 -4.80
CA GLY A 34 35.54 -15.69 -5.55
C GLY A 34 34.83 -16.75 -4.71
N GLY A 35 34.13 -16.34 -3.64
CA GLY A 35 33.25 -17.22 -2.89
C GLY A 35 31.87 -17.32 -3.53
N SER A 36 31.51 -18.50 -4.05
CA SER A 36 30.15 -18.78 -4.53
C SER A 36 29.18 -18.91 -3.35
N VAL A 37 28.75 -17.77 -2.80
CA VAL A 37 27.57 -17.71 -1.92
C VAL A 37 26.40 -18.24 -2.75
N SER A 38 25.95 -19.45 -2.41
CA SER A 38 24.88 -20.14 -3.14
C SER A 38 23.67 -19.23 -3.27
N GLU A 39 23.15 -19.06 -4.48
CA GLU A 39 22.09 -18.10 -4.79
C GLU A 39 20.75 -18.56 -4.23
N ARG A 40 20.57 -18.33 -2.92
CA ARG A 40 19.26 -18.36 -2.25
C ARG A 40 18.44 -17.10 -2.53
N ALA A 41 18.92 -16.24 -3.43
CA ALA A 41 18.12 -15.25 -4.13
C ALA A 41 17.18 -15.98 -5.11
N GLY A 42 16.10 -16.55 -4.58
CA GLY A 42 14.96 -16.94 -5.40
C GLY A 42 14.45 -15.74 -6.19
N GLN A 43 13.86 -15.99 -7.36
CA GLN A 43 13.43 -14.95 -8.30
C GLN A 43 12.63 -13.82 -7.61
N PRO A 44 12.79 -12.56 -8.04
CA PRO A 44 12.03 -11.45 -7.50
C PRO A 44 10.54 -11.71 -7.73
N VAL A 45 9.75 -11.66 -6.66
CA VAL A 45 8.31 -11.96 -6.72
C VAL A 45 7.62 -10.86 -7.54
N ARG A 46 6.94 -11.18 -8.65
CA ARG A 46 6.33 -10.16 -9.52
C ARG A 46 4.92 -9.88 -9.01
N LEU A 47 4.77 -8.76 -8.32
CA LEU A 47 3.59 -8.42 -7.55
C LEU A 47 2.92 -7.17 -8.12
N VAL A 48 1.64 -7.24 -8.47
CA VAL A 48 0.82 -6.03 -8.64
C VAL A 48 0.15 -5.70 -7.31
N ILE A 49 0.22 -4.45 -6.88
CA ILE A 49 -0.51 -3.94 -5.73
C ILE A 49 -1.66 -3.09 -6.27
N ARG A 50 -2.90 -3.57 -6.16
CA ARG A 50 -4.11 -2.82 -6.56
C ARG A 50 -4.49 -1.80 -5.49
N ASP A 51 -5.27 -0.80 -5.88
CA ASP A 51 -5.73 0.25 -4.97
C ASP A 51 -6.63 -0.32 -3.86
N LEU A 52 -6.33 0.03 -2.60
CA LEU A 52 -7.03 -0.45 -1.41
C LEU A 52 -8.47 0.08 -1.36
N ARG A 53 -9.46 -0.76 -1.03
CA ARG A 53 -10.82 -0.27 -0.76
C ARG A 53 -10.86 0.52 0.54
N ASN A 54 -11.33 1.76 0.49
CA ASN A 54 -11.53 2.58 1.69
C ASN A 54 -12.93 2.35 2.27
N ASN A 55 -13.02 1.71 3.44
CA ASN A 55 -14.29 1.52 4.17
C ASN A 55 -14.54 2.65 5.20
N THR A 56 -13.89 3.81 5.05
CA THR A 56 -13.86 4.88 6.06
C THR A 56 -14.27 6.23 5.47
N PHE A 57 -14.50 7.22 6.33
CA PHE A 57 -14.89 8.58 5.94
C PHE A 57 -13.70 9.52 5.64
N GLN A 58 -12.48 9.00 5.52
CA GLN A 58 -11.29 9.80 5.16
C GLN A 58 -11.09 9.80 3.64
N SER A 59 -11.26 10.94 2.97
CA SER A 59 -11.08 11.04 1.51
C SER A 59 -9.65 10.73 1.06
N ASN A 60 -9.49 10.14 -0.13
CA ASN A 60 -8.21 9.86 -0.80
C ASN A 60 -7.27 8.88 -0.07
N LEU A 61 -7.69 8.31 1.07
CA LEU A 61 -6.84 7.43 1.89
C LEU A 61 -6.54 6.11 1.16
N GLU A 62 -7.42 5.66 0.28
CA GLU A 62 -7.20 4.58 -0.69
C GLU A 62 -5.90 4.78 -1.49
N PHE A 63 -5.74 5.94 -2.14
CA PHE A 63 -4.58 6.25 -2.95
C PHE A 63 -3.33 6.49 -2.08
N ALA A 64 -3.47 7.15 -0.93
CA ALA A 64 -2.37 7.40 -0.01
C ALA A 64 -1.78 6.09 0.56
N CYS A 65 -2.61 5.22 1.14
CA CYS A 65 -2.15 3.95 1.71
C CYS A 65 -1.67 2.96 0.64
N THR A 66 -2.26 2.96 -0.56
CA THR A 66 -1.73 2.15 -1.67
C THR A 66 -0.38 2.67 -2.14
N ARG A 67 -0.17 3.99 -2.20
CA ARG A 67 1.13 4.60 -2.50
C ARG A 67 2.17 4.19 -1.45
N TYR A 68 1.86 4.29 -0.15
CA TYR A 68 2.79 3.86 0.91
C TYR A 68 3.16 2.37 0.79
N LEU A 69 2.22 1.49 0.45
CA LEU A 69 2.53 0.08 0.15
C LEU A 69 3.45 -0.07 -1.06
N ARG A 70 3.15 0.59 -2.18
CA ARG A 70 4.01 0.56 -3.39
C ARG A 70 5.41 1.10 -3.09
N GLU A 71 5.55 2.14 -2.27
CA GLU A 71 6.82 2.71 -1.82
C GLU A 71 7.63 1.72 -0.96
N GLN A 72 7.03 1.15 0.08
CA GLN A 72 7.71 0.18 0.98
C GLN A 72 8.15 -1.09 0.23
N PHE A 73 7.34 -1.56 -0.72
CA PHE A 73 7.71 -2.71 -1.55
C PHE A 73 8.78 -2.36 -2.59
N ALA A 74 8.81 -1.15 -3.15
CA ALA A 74 9.83 -0.71 -4.11
C ALA A 74 11.22 -0.45 -3.47
N VAL A 75 11.27 -0.12 -2.16
CA VAL A 75 12.52 0.00 -1.39
C VAL A 75 13.18 -1.38 -1.12
N SER A 76 12.42 -2.47 -1.28
CA SER A 76 12.83 -3.81 -0.87
C SER A 76 13.15 -4.70 -2.08
N SER A 77 14.39 -5.17 -2.23
CA SER A 77 14.86 -5.96 -3.40
C SER A 77 14.29 -7.39 -3.52
N GLY A 78 13.20 -7.71 -2.81
CA GLY A 78 12.55 -9.03 -2.79
C GLY A 78 11.38 -9.20 -3.76
N ALA A 79 10.73 -8.12 -4.20
CA ALA A 79 9.66 -8.16 -5.20
C ALA A 79 9.88 -7.11 -6.28
N GLN A 80 9.43 -7.42 -7.49
CA GLN A 80 9.23 -6.44 -8.53
C GLN A 80 7.78 -5.97 -8.46
N VAL A 81 7.55 -4.75 -7.98
CA VAL A 81 6.22 -4.11 -8.07
C VAL A 81 5.97 -3.77 -9.54
N VAL A 82 5.00 -4.44 -10.16
CA VAL A 82 4.64 -4.22 -11.57
C VAL A 82 3.36 -3.38 -11.68
N ALA A 83 3.28 -2.56 -12.72
CA ALA A 83 2.15 -1.66 -12.95
C ALA A 83 0.91 -2.37 -13.55
N GLU A 84 1.11 -3.48 -14.26
CA GLU A 84 0.06 -4.23 -14.94
C GLU A 84 -0.13 -5.61 -14.31
N ASP A 85 -1.38 -5.98 -14.00
CA ASP A 85 -1.76 -7.37 -13.69
C ASP A 85 -1.24 -8.36 -14.74
N ALA A 86 -1.19 -7.96 -16.02
CA ALA A 86 -0.66 -8.78 -17.13
C ALA A 86 0.78 -9.27 -16.88
N GLN A 87 1.56 -8.51 -16.12
CA GLN A 87 2.98 -8.73 -15.82
C GLN A 87 3.20 -9.27 -14.40
N ALA A 88 2.14 -9.53 -13.63
CA ALA A 88 2.23 -10.06 -12.28
C ALA A 88 2.07 -11.58 -12.25
N ASP A 89 2.73 -12.21 -11.28
CA ASP A 89 2.52 -13.61 -10.89
C ASP A 89 1.54 -13.66 -9.69
N TYR A 90 1.59 -12.63 -8.84
CA TYR A 90 0.73 -12.47 -7.65
C TYR A 90 0.02 -11.11 -7.64
N VAL A 91 -1.19 -11.08 -7.09
CA VAL A 91 -2.02 -9.87 -6.95
C VAL A 91 -2.23 -9.59 -5.46
N MET A 92 -1.75 -8.45 -4.97
CA MET A 92 -2.17 -7.90 -3.69
C MET A 92 -3.45 -7.09 -3.88
N THR A 93 -4.44 -7.40 -3.05
CA THR A 93 -5.65 -6.59 -2.82
C THR A 93 -5.78 -6.29 -1.34
N GLY A 94 -6.62 -5.34 -0.96
CA GLY A 94 -6.84 -5.03 0.45
C GLY A 94 -7.85 -3.92 0.69
N GLU A 95 -8.01 -3.57 1.95
CA GLU A 95 -8.94 -2.56 2.41
C GLU A 95 -8.45 -1.83 3.67
N ILE A 96 -8.78 -0.55 3.77
CA ILE A 96 -8.64 0.23 4.99
C ILE A 96 -9.88 -0.09 5.83
N VAL A 97 -9.69 -0.85 6.90
CA VAL A 97 -10.77 -1.39 7.74
C VAL A 97 -11.34 -0.31 8.65
N SER A 98 -10.47 0.53 9.23
CA SER A 98 -10.89 1.63 10.10
C SER A 98 -9.81 2.70 10.25
N VAL A 99 -10.26 3.91 10.60
CA VAL A 99 -9.44 5.00 11.11
C VAL A 99 -10.06 5.42 12.44
N THR A 100 -9.26 5.50 13.50
CA THR A 100 -9.71 5.92 14.84
C THR A 100 -8.79 6.99 15.39
N VAL A 101 -9.34 7.98 16.12
CA VAL A 101 -8.53 9.09 16.67
C VAL A 101 -8.79 9.32 18.18
N PRO A 102 -8.46 8.35 19.05
CA PRO A 102 -8.59 8.48 20.50
C PRO A 102 -7.75 9.63 21.10
N SER A 103 -8.18 10.10 22.27
CA SER A 103 -7.36 10.95 23.14
C SER A 103 -6.42 10.09 23.97
N LEU A 104 -5.15 10.48 24.09
CA LEU A 104 -4.18 9.83 24.98
C LEU A 104 -4.13 10.52 26.33
N THR A 105 -3.76 11.80 26.33
CA THR A 105 -3.46 12.56 27.56
C THR A 105 -4.50 13.65 27.82
N PHE A 106 -4.99 13.69 29.06
CA PHE A 106 -5.95 14.68 29.56
C PHE A 106 -5.32 15.56 30.65
N SER A 107 -5.75 16.82 30.73
CA SER A 107 -5.39 17.78 31.79
C SER A 107 -6.63 18.57 32.17
N ALA A 108 -7.09 18.47 33.42
CA ALA A 108 -8.26 19.21 33.94
C ALA A 108 -9.49 19.18 33.00
N GLY A 109 -9.84 17.99 32.49
CA GLY A 109 -10.96 17.78 31.56
C GLY A 109 -10.65 18.07 30.08
N GLN A 110 -9.42 18.44 29.72
CA GLN A 110 -9.05 18.80 28.34
C GLN A 110 -8.05 17.81 27.73
N THR A 111 -8.37 17.24 26.57
CA THR A 111 -7.41 16.50 25.72
C THR A 111 -6.25 17.40 25.30
N ARG A 112 -5.03 16.97 25.59
CA ARG A 112 -3.77 17.58 25.10
C ARG A 112 -3.17 16.85 23.92
N GLU A 113 -3.46 15.56 23.76
CA GLU A 113 -2.73 14.66 22.87
C GLU A 113 -3.69 13.61 22.30
N ARG A 114 -3.52 13.27 21.02
CA ARG A 114 -4.34 12.31 20.29
C ARG A 114 -3.47 11.39 19.45
N ARG A 115 -3.88 10.13 19.36
CA ARG A 115 -3.29 9.14 18.44
C ARG A 115 -4.26 8.90 17.30
N VAL A 116 -3.78 8.88 16.06
CA VAL A 116 -4.47 8.29 14.93
C VAL A 116 -4.03 6.83 14.81
N ASN A 117 -4.97 5.89 14.72
CA ASN A 117 -4.68 4.51 14.35
C ASN A 117 -5.38 4.20 13.01
N VAL A 118 -4.65 3.61 12.07
CA VAL A 118 -5.16 3.16 10.76
C VAL A 118 -5.01 1.65 10.68
N VAL A 119 -6.12 0.93 10.47
CA VAL A 119 -6.12 -0.53 10.32
C VAL A 119 -6.25 -0.88 8.85
N VAL A 120 -5.27 -1.62 8.31
CA VAL A 120 -5.23 -2.05 6.91
C VAL A 120 -5.15 -3.58 6.86
N ARG A 121 -6.07 -4.20 6.10
CA ARG A 121 -6.07 -5.64 5.80
C ARG A 121 -5.70 -5.84 4.34
N VAL A 122 -4.82 -6.81 4.06
CA VAL A 122 -4.42 -7.20 2.70
C VAL A 122 -4.50 -8.71 2.50
N THR A 123 -4.70 -9.11 1.26
CA THR A 123 -4.66 -10.50 0.80
C THR A 123 -3.85 -10.56 -0.49
N VAL A 124 -2.93 -11.52 -0.58
CA VAL A 124 -2.15 -11.83 -1.78
C VAL A 124 -2.62 -13.16 -2.36
N ALA A 125 -3.06 -13.11 -3.62
CA ALA A 125 -3.49 -14.28 -4.37
C ALA A 125 -2.55 -14.57 -5.54
N HIS A 126 -2.36 -15.85 -5.88
CA HIS A 126 -1.71 -16.23 -7.14
C HIS A 126 -2.63 -15.90 -8.32
N ARG A 127 -2.12 -15.12 -9.27
CA ARG A 127 -2.94 -14.46 -10.31
C ARG A 127 -3.70 -15.46 -11.19
N GLN A 128 -3.06 -16.57 -11.59
CA GLN A 128 -3.65 -17.49 -12.56
C GLN A 128 -4.74 -18.39 -11.96
N THR A 129 -4.63 -18.73 -10.66
CA THR A 129 -5.57 -19.63 -9.98
C THR A 129 -6.60 -18.89 -9.12
N GLY A 130 -6.34 -17.62 -8.75
CA GLY A 130 -7.15 -16.87 -7.79
C GLY A 130 -7.00 -17.36 -6.35
N GLU A 131 -6.03 -18.24 -6.08
CA GLU A 131 -5.79 -18.86 -4.78
C GLU A 131 -5.14 -17.87 -3.81
N ASN A 132 -5.78 -17.62 -2.67
CA ASN A 132 -5.24 -16.76 -1.60
C ASN A 132 -4.12 -17.51 -0.87
N LEU A 133 -2.88 -17.06 -1.02
CA LEU A 133 -1.70 -17.68 -0.39
C LEU A 133 -1.31 -17.03 0.94
N TRP A 134 -1.64 -15.76 1.11
CA TRP A 134 -1.29 -14.99 2.31
C TRP A 134 -2.34 -13.90 2.55
N ALA A 135 -2.64 -13.62 3.81
CA ALA A 135 -3.47 -12.50 4.22
C ALA A 135 -2.98 -11.99 5.59
N GLU A 136 -3.04 -10.68 5.79
CA GLU A 136 -2.45 -10.02 6.96
C GLU A 136 -3.26 -8.78 7.35
N THR A 137 -3.15 -8.33 8.60
CA THR A 137 -3.78 -7.09 9.08
C THR A 137 -2.87 -6.30 10.00
N ALA A 138 -2.38 -5.15 9.53
CA ALA A 138 -1.58 -4.24 10.32
C ALA A 138 -2.42 -3.11 10.93
N THR A 139 -1.98 -2.61 12.08
CA THR A 139 -2.42 -1.32 12.64
C THR A 139 -1.21 -0.39 12.71
N GLY A 140 -1.21 0.68 11.92
CA GLY A 140 -0.22 1.74 12.01
C GLY A 140 -0.73 2.91 12.85
N THR A 141 0.20 3.66 13.46
CA THR A 141 -0.13 4.72 14.43
C THR A 141 0.69 5.98 14.20
N GLY A 142 0.06 7.15 14.36
CA GLY A 142 0.70 8.47 14.39
C GLY A 142 0.10 9.33 15.50
N GLU A 143 0.83 10.32 16.00
CA GLU A 143 0.46 11.06 17.22
C GLU A 143 0.61 12.56 17.04
N PHE A 144 -0.28 13.33 17.67
CA PHE A 144 -0.22 14.79 17.64
C PHE A 144 -0.74 15.45 18.92
N PHE A 145 -0.16 16.60 19.24
CA PHE A 145 -0.64 17.48 20.31
C PHE A 145 -1.74 18.39 19.79
N VAL A 146 -2.79 18.59 20.58
CA VAL A 146 -3.89 19.51 20.27
C VAL A 146 -3.47 20.91 20.70
N ASN A 147 -3.15 21.76 19.73
CA ASN A 147 -2.76 23.13 19.99
C ASN A 147 -3.98 23.95 20.47
N ARG A 148 -3.82 24.62 21.61
CA ARG A 148 -4.80 25.57 22.17
C ARG A 148 -4.11 26.87 22.62
N ALA A 149 -2.97 27.21 22.03
CA ALA A 149 -2.22 28.40 22.40
C ALA A 149 -3.09 29.66 22.28
N PRO A 150 -3.15 30.51 23.33
CA PRO A 150 -3.89 31.78 23.28
C PRO A 150 -3.21 32.83 22.39
N GLU A 151 -2.00 32.52 21.90
CA GLU A 151 -1.19 33.32 20.98
C GLU A 151 -1.74 33.30 19.53
N ILE A 152 -2.62 32.35 19.20
CA ILE A 152 -3.35 32.38 17.92
C ILE A 152 -4.65 33.17 18.16
N GLU A 153 -4.66 34.44 17.74
CA GLU A 153 -5.78 35.37 17.98
C GLU A 153 -7.08 34.90 17.31
N ASP A 154 -7.01 34.24 16.14
CA ASP A 154 -8.18 33.64 15.50
C ASP A 154 -8.35 32.14 15.85
N ARG A 155 -9.54 31.81 16.38
CA ARG A 155 -9.99 30.44 16.60
C ARG A 155 -9.99 29.62 15.30
N GLN A 156 -10.22 30.25 14.15
CA GLN A 156 -10.26 29.58 12.84
C GLN A 156 -8.88 29.03 12.45
N ASP A 157 -7.81 29.82 12.61
CA ASP A 157 -6.43 29.38 12.35
C ASP A 157 -6.03 28.23 13.30
N GLN A 158 -6.45 28.30 14.56
CA GLN A 158 -6.24 27.21 15.52
C GLN A 158 -6.93 25.90 15.08
N ILE A 159 -8.10 25.97 14.43
CA ILE A 159 -8.77 24.79 13.86
C ILE A 159 -8.00 24.25 12.66
N GLN A 160 -7.55 25.10 11.72
CA GLN A 160 -6.80 24.64 10.55
C GLN A 160 -5.44 24.05 10.94
N PHE A 161 -4.73 24.64 11.91
CA PHE A 161 -3.47 24.12 12.41
C PHE A 161 -3.64 22.73 13.04
N ASN A 162 -4.65 22.53 13.89
CA ASN A 162 -4.98 21.22 14.48
C ASN A 162 -5.37 20.18 13.41
N ARG A 163 -6.00 20.61 12.31
CA ARG A 163 -6.28 19.74 11.17
C ARG A 163 -4.99 19.28 10.49
N VAL A 164 -4.06 20.19 10.15
CA VAL A 164 -2.77 19.83 9.53
C VAL A 164 -1.97 18.85 10.41
N LEU A 165 -2.02 19.01 11.74
CA LEU A 165 -1.41 18.04 12.67
C LEU A 165 -2.09 16.67 12.65
N GLN A 166 -3.43 16.62 12.61
CA GLN A 166 -4.17 15.36 12.51
C GLN A 166 -3.93 14.65 11.16
N ASP A 167 -3.90 15.41 10.07
CA ASP A 167 -3.69 14.91 8.71
C ASP A 167 -2.27 14.32 8.59
N ARG A 168 -1.25 15.00 9.14
CA ARG A 168 0.12 14.45 9.22
C ARG A 168 0.21 13.18 10.08
N ALA A 169 -0.51 13.12 11.20
CA ALA A 169 -0.58 11.91 12.03
C ALA A 169 -1.30 10.75 11.31
N LEU A 170 -2.26 11.05 10.43
CA LEU A 170 -2.91 10.07 9.56
C LEU A 170 -1.97 9.54 8.47
N GLU A 171 -1.14 10.40 7.85
CA GLU A 171 -0.07 9.98 6.93
C GLU A 171 0.93 9.03 7.60
N GLN A 172 1.42 9.41 8.79
CA GLN A 172 2.35 8.58 9.58
C GLN A 172 1.73 7.22 9.95
N ALA A 173 0.45 7.20 10.35
CA ALA A 173 -0.26 5.96 10.64
C ALA A 173 -0.42 5.07 9.39
N GLY A 174 -0.70 5.66 8.22
CA GLY A 174 -0.75 4.92 6.95
C GLY A 174 0.62 4.34 6.55
N GLN A 175 1.70 5.11 6.73
CA GLN A 175 3.07 4.66 6.46
C GLN A 175 3.50 3.50 7.38
N ALA A 176 3.25 3.62 8.69
CA ALA A 176 3.57 2.56 9.66
C ALA A 176 2.79 1.26 9.40
N ALA A 177 1.53 1.36 8.94
CA ALA A 177 0.75 0.20 8.52
C ALA A 177 1.36 -0.47 7.28
N ALA A 178 1.77 0.31 6.28
CA ALA A 178 2.41 -0.20 5.06
C ALA A 178 3.78 -0.84 5.32
N GLU A 179 4.60 -0.24 6.19
CA GLU A 179 5.89 -0.81 6.64
C GLU A 179 5.70 -2.18 7.32
N THR A 180 4.74 -2.25 8.25
CA THR A 180 4.40 -3.50 8.96
C THR A 180 3.95 -4.60 7.99
N LEU A 181 3.10 -4.25 7.01
CA LEU A 181 2.63 -5.21 5.99
C LEU A 181 3.76 -5.66 5.05
N ALA A 182 4.67 -4.77 4.67
CA ALA A 182 5.84 -5.14 3.86
C ALA A 182 6.76 -6.09 4.64
N ALA A 183 7.10 -5.77 5.90
CA ALA A 183 7.92 -6.62 6.75
C ALA A 183 7.31 -8.02 6.95
N ALA A 184 5.99 -8.10 7.20
CA ALA A 184 5.27 -9.37 7.30
C ALA A 184 5.26 -10.16 5.98
N PHE A 185 5.10 -9.49 4.83
CA PHE A 185 5.18 -10.11 3.51
C PHE A 185 6.57 -10.68 3.22
N TRP A 186 7.65 -9.97 3.59
CA TRP A 186 9.01 -10.49 3.44
C TRP A 186 9.27 -11.71 4.33
N ALA A 187 8.82 -11.68 5.59
CA ALA A 187 8.88 -12.84 6.46
C ALA A 187 8.10 -14.04 5.89
N ALA A 188 6.95 -13.81 5.24
CA ALA A 188 6.18 -14.84 4.54
C ALA A 188 6.89 -15.38 3.28
N ARG A 189 7.55 -14.50 2.51
CA ARG A 189 8.39 -14.88 1.35
C ARG A 189 9.56 -15.77 1.76
N ASP A 190 10.27 -15.41 2.81
CA ASP A 190 11.45 -16.16 3.29
C ASP A 190 11.09 -17.51 3.92
N GLN A 191 9.82 -17.69 4.35
CA GLN A 191 9.24 -18.99 4.71
C GLN A 191 8.83 -19.85 3.50
N GLY A 192 8.88 -19.30 2.28
CA GLY A 192 8.59 -20.02 1.02
C GLY A 192 7.15 -19.92 0.52
N ILE A 193 6.29 -19.09 1.11
CA ILE A 193 4.86 -18.99 0.74
C ILE A 193 4.63 -18.56 -0.73
N PHE A 194 5.61 -17.84 -1.31
CA PHE A 194 5.56 -17.36 -2.71
C PHE A 194 6.60 -18.05 -3.62
N SER A 195 6.88 -19.34 -3.41
CA SER A 195 7.65 -20.14 -4.37
C SER A 195 6.75 -20.69 -5.49
N GLU A 196 7.19 -20.61 -6.75
CA GLU A 196 6.47 -21.24 -7.87
C GLU A 196 6.25 -22.75 -7.65
N SER A 197 5.07 -23.22 -8.05
CA SER A 197 4.78 -24.66 -8.13
C SER A 197 5.63 -25.28 -9.24
N ARG A 198 6.65 -26.06 -8.86
CA ARG A 198 7.52 -26.81 -9.79
C ARG A 198 6.77 -28.01 -10.40
N ALA A 199 5.74 -27.74 -11.20
CA ALA A 199 4.78 -28.76 -11.63
C ALA A 199 4.16 -28.55 -13.04
N SER A 200 4.85 -27.87 -13.97
CA SER A 200 4.40 -27.81 -15.38
C SER A 200 5.51 -27.60 -16.43
N SER A 201 6.71 -28.14 -16.20
CA SER A 201 7.61 -28.42 -17.33
C SER A 201 6.95 -29.45 -18.25
N PRO A 202 6.63 -29.14 -19.52
CA PRO A 202 6.10 -30.15 -20.43
C PRO A 202 7.19 -31.18 -20.71
N SER A 203 6.97 -32.44 -20.32
CA SER A 203 7.89 -33.53 -20.61
C SER A 203 8.05 -33.68 -22.12
N SER A 204 9.27 -33.45 -22.62
CA SER A 204 9.59 -33.48 -24.05
C SER A 204 9.75 -34.91 -24.58
N GLU A 205 8.76 -35.76 -24.32
CA GLU A 205 8.74 -37.20 -24.62
C GLU A 205 7.56 -37.60 -25.53
N ASN A 206 7.33 -36.87 -26.62
CA ASN A 206 6.55 -37.41 -27.74
C ASN A 206 6.90 -36.80 -29.11
N SER A 207 8.20 -36.70 -29.42
CA SER A 207 8.71 -36.16 -30.70
C SER A 207 9.11 -37.23 -31.73
N LEU A 208 8.82 -38.52 -31.47
CA LEU A 208 9.27 -39.68 -32.28
C LEU A 208 8.17 -40.72 -32.53
N SER A 209 7.14 -40.35 -33.30
CA SER A 209 6.16 -41.33 -33.86
C SER A 209 5.44 -40.87 -35.13
N LEU A 210 5.23 -39.56 -35.32
CA LEU A 210 4.36 -39.03 -36.39
C LEU A 210 5.00 -38.86 -37.79
N ARG A 211 6.27 -39.25 -38.00
CA ARG A 211 6.97 -39.03 -39.28
C ARG A 211 6.95 -40.21 -40.27
N GLU A 212 6.37 -41.35 -39.90
CA GLU A 212 6.50 -42.62 -40.65
C GLU A 212 5.21 -43.11 -41.32
N ARG A 213 4.20 -42.25 -41.49
CA ARG A 213 2.88 -42.64 -42.04
C ARG A 213 2.41 -41.88 -43.29
N ALA A 214 3.34 -41.26 -44.03
CA ALA A 214 3.04 -40.41 -45.19
C ALA A 214 3.76 -40.85 -46.49
N LYS A 215 3.73 -42.16 -46.84
CA LYS A 215 4.30 -42.64 -48.11
C LYS A 215 3.59 -43.83 -48.80
N ALA A 216 2.26 -43.83 -48.78
CA ALA A 216 1.40 -44.56 -49.72
C ALA A 216 0.02 -43.85 -49.75
N GLY A 217 -0.69 -43.70 -50.86
CA GLY A 217 -0.39 -44.01 -52.27
C GLY A 217 -1.38 -43.25 -53.17
N ALA A 218 -1.15 -43.21 -54.49
CA ALA A 218 -2.00 -42.43 -55.41
C ALA A 218 -3.21 -43.22 -55.93
N THR A 219 -4.31 -42.53 -56.22
CA THR A 219 -4.96 -42.40 -57.55
C THR A 219 -6.29 -41.65 -57.41
N GLY A 220 -6.64 -40.78 -58.37
CA GLY A 220 -7.83 -39.91 -58.27
C GLY A 220 -9.00 -40.35 -59.15
N ARG A 221 -10.16 -39.69 -59.00
CA ARG A 221 -11.22 -39.61 -60.02
C ARG A 221 -12.23 -38.48 -59.72
N SER A 222 -12.60 -37.71 -60.74
CA SER A 222 -13.74 -36.77 -60.77
C SER A 222 -14.69 -37.19 -61.90
N PRO A 223 -15.84 -36.52 -62.18
CA PRO A 223 -16.63 -35.55 -61.40
C PRO A 223 -18.15 -35.89 -61.33
N LYS A 224 -18.96 -35.13 -60.56
CA LYS A 224 -20.35 -34.75 -60.92
C LYS A 224 -20.95 -33.63 -60.04
N THR A 225 -22.05 -33.04 -60.51
CA THR A 225 -22.70 -31.79 -60.02
C THR A 225 -24.20 -31.80 -60.43
N PRO A 226 -25.04 -30.86 -59.93
CA PRO A 226 -25.62 -30.73 -58.58
C PRO A 226 -27.00 -31.50 -58.59
N PRO A 227 -28.25 -30.99 -58.31
CA PRO A 227 -28.79 -29.77 -57.68
C PRO A 227 -29.45 -30.01 -56.28
N GLY A 228 -30.05 -28.97 -55.70
CA GLY A 228 -30.97 -29.02 -54.54
C GLY A 228 -31.24 -27.63 -53.95
N GLU A 229 -32.50 -27.22 -53.80
CA GLU A 229 -32.89 -25.89 -53.30
C GLU A 229 -32.91 -25.77 -51.76
N GLY A 230 -32.93 -24.52 -51.24
CA GLY A 230 -32.88 -24.23 -49.81
C GLY A 230 -32.96 -22.74 -49.45
N GLU A 231 -34.19 -22.20 -49.49
CA GLU A 231 -34.65 -21.00 -48.76
C GLU A 231 -34.49 -21.19 -47.22
N ASP A 232 -34.48 -20.20 -46.32
CA ASP A 232 -34.48 -18.72 -46.32
C ASP A 232 -34.23 -18.27 -44.83
N GLN A 233 -34.19 -16.96 -44.54
CA GLN A 233 -34.34 -16.31 -43.20
C GLN A 233 -33.12 -16.34 -42.26
N GLY A 234 -33.04 -15.33 -41.36
CA GLY A 234 -31.92 -15.18 -40.41
C GLY A 234 -31.45 -13.75 -40.09
N GLU A 235 -32.33 -12.75 -40.29
CA GLU A 235 -32.35 -11.39 -39.73
C GLU A 235 -31.15 -10.87 -38.90
N VAL A 236 -30.55 -9.75 -39.35
CA VAL A 236 -29.49 -9.02 -38.62
C VAL A 236 -30.07 -7.84 -37.82
N GLN A 237 -30.31 -8.03 -36.52
CA GLN A 237 -30.63 -6.90 -35.63
C GLN A 237 -29.35 -6.23 -35.11
N ARG A 238 -29.09 -5.00 -35.55
CA ARG A 238 -28.09 -4.11 -34.93
C ARG A 238 -28.64 -3.60 -33.59
N PHE A 239 -27.83 -3.70 -32.53
CA PHE A 239 -28.09 -2.95 -31.29
C PHE A 239 -28.04 -1.44 -31.55
N GLY A 240 -28.93 -0.70 -30.89
CA GLY A 240 -29.14 0.72 -31.13
C GLY A 240 -28.20 1.66 -30.36
N ASP A 241 -28.11 2.89 -30.86
CA ASP A 241 -27.43 4.03 -30.24
C ASP A 241 -28.44 5.19 -30.11
N ALA A 242 -28.62 5.70 -28.89
CA ALA A 242 -29.23 7.00 -28.59
C ALA A 242 -29.01 7.36 -27.10
N GLY A 243 -28.34 8.47 -26.81
CA GLY A 243 -28.20 9.01 -25.45
C GLY A 243 -29.42 9.79 -24.96
N GLY A 244 -29.55 10.01 -23.64
CA GLY A 244 -30.73 10.69 -23.10
C GLY A 244 -30.74 11.10 -21.61
N HIS A 245 -29.60 11.17 -20.91
CA HIS A 245 -29.59 11.59 -19.50
C HIS A 245 -29.73 13.12 -19.35
N LYS A 246 -30.90 13.58 -18.89
CA LYS A 246 -31.11 14.95 -18.38
C LYS A 246 -30.89 14.97 -16.86
N SER A 247 -30.04 15.86 -16.38
CA SER A 247 -29.89 16.17 -14.96
C SER A 247 -30.93 17.20 -14.52
N PRO A 248 -31.52 17.10 -13.31
CA PRO A 248 -32.23 18.20 -12.66
C PRO A 248 -31.25 19.29 -12.20
N LEU A 249 -31.70 20.55 -12.21
CA LEU A 249 -30.98 21.68 -11.60
C LEU A 249 -31.26 21.75 -10.10
N PRO A 250 -30.33 22.25 -9.27
CA PRO A 250 -30.61 22.67 -7.90
C PRO A 250 -31.41 23.98 -7.87
N HIS A 251 -32.09 24.24 -6.76
CA HIS A 251 -32.82 25.49 -6.51
C HIS A 251 -31.86 26.61 -6.05
N GLU A 252 -32.12 27.83 -6.50
CA GLU A 252 -31.68 29.07 -5.83
C GLU A 252 -32.89 29.80 -5.22
N GLY A 253 -32.63 30.72 -4.29
CA GLY A 253 -33.63 31.49 -3.54
C GLY A 253 -33.89 30.95 -2.13
N GLU A 254 -33.95 31.76 -1.07
CA GLU A 254 -33.76 33.22 -0.97
C GLU A 254 -33.04 33.59 0.34
N ASP A 255 -32.32 34.71 0.33
CA ASP A 255 -31.71 35.33 1.50
C ASP A 255 -32.66 36.38 2.11
N GLN A 256 -33.05 36.19 3.37
CA GLN A 256 -33.66 37.23 4.21
C GLN A 256 -33.13 37.08 5.65
N GLY A 257 -32.14 37.90 6.01
CA GLY A 257 -31.51 37.87 7.33
C GLY A 257 -32.27 38.62 8.43
N GLU A 258 -31.92 38.36 9.69
CA GLU A 258 -32.32 39.18 10.84
C GLU A 258 -31.10 39.84 11.50
N VAL A 259 -31.14 41.15 11.68
CA VAL A 259 -30.05 41.95 12.25
C VAL A 259 -30.32 42.23 13.73
N GLN A 260 -29.78 41.41 14.63
CA GLN A 260 -29.86 41.67 16.07
C GLN A 260 -28.72 42.62 16.51
N ARG A 261 -29.10 43.88 16.79
CA ARG A 261 -28.24 44.94 17.31
C ARG A 261 -28.15 44.90 18.85
N PHE A 262 -26.95 45.20 19.35
CA PHE A 262 -26.65 45.92 20.61
C PHE A 262 -27.37 45.49 21.91
N GLY A 263 -26.59 44.95 22.84
CA GLY A 263 -26.89 44.92 24.28
C GLY A 263 -25.64 45.27 25.09
N ASP A 264 -25.41 46.57 25.33
CA ASP A 264 -24.29 47.07 26.17
C ASP A 264 -24.74 47.28 27.62
N ALA A 265 -24.07 46.61 28.57
CA ALA A 265 -23.93 46.98 29.97
C ALA A 265 -23.05 45.96 30.71
N GLY A 266 -22.12 46.39 31.58
CA GLY A 266 -21.39 45.44 32.45
C GLY A 266 -20.08 45.88 33.10
N GLY A 267 -19.83 47.18 33.31
CA GLY A 267 -18.55 47.65 33.87
C GLY A 267 -18.29 47.22 35.32
N HIS A 268 -17.37 46.28 35.53
CA HIS A 268 -16.96 45.83 36.87
C HIS A 268 -15.68 46.56 37.33
N LYS A 269 -15.81 47.45 38.34
CA LYS A 269 -14.65 48.06 39.01
C LYS A 269 -14.17 47.14 40.13
N SER A 270 -12.91 46.73 40.08
CA SER A 270 -12.21 46.12 41.22
C SER A 270 -11.42 47.20 41.98
N PRO A 271 -11.57 47.32 43.31
CA PRO A 271 -10.75 48.22 44.12
C PRO A 271 -9.34 47.64 44.36
N LEU A 272 -8.36 48.51 44.53
CA LEU A 272 -7.01 48.15 44.96
C LEU A 272 -6.98 47.81 46.46
N PRO A 273 -6.14 46.87 46.92
CA PRO A 273 -5.86 46.70 48.34
C PRO A 273 -5.04 47.88 48.87
N HIS A 274 -5.31 48.33 50.09
CA HIS A 274 -4.43 49.25 50.80
C HIS A 274 -3.22 48.51 51.35
N GLU A 275 -2.03 49.09 51.19
CA GLU A 275 -0.88 48.77 52.02
C GLU A 275 -1.10 49.30 53.44
N GLY A 276 -0.58 48.58 54.44
CA GLY A 276 -0.69 48.94 55.84
C GLY A 276 0.62 48.66 56.59
N GLU A 277 1.41 49.71 56.82
CA GLU A 277 2.46 49.71 57.83
C GLU A 277 1.87 50.13 59.18
N GLY A 278 2.30 49.47 60.27
CA GLY A 278 1.80 49.69 61.64
C GLY A 278 2.18 48.58 62.60
#